data_AF-A0A1C6H2T1-F1
#
_entry.id   AF-A0A1C6H2T1-F1
#
_cell.length_a   1.000
_cell.length_b   1.000
_cell.length_c   1.000
_cell.angle_alpha   90.00
_cell.angle_beta   90.00
_cell.angle_gamma   90.00
#
_symmetry.space_group_name_H-M   'P 1'
#
loop_
_entity.id
_entity.type
_entity.pdbx_description
1 polymer ?
#
loop_
_entity_poly.entity_id
_entity_poly.type
_entity_poly.pdbx_seq_one_letter_code
_entity_poly.pdbx_strand_id
1 'polypeptide(L)'
;MKKICILLVVFSLMLVSCNNKDNTENSQIDKNVQEESNEVVSKTAEEENYLESGQVFVANNDKGTYEFKVLEANYLGVHDGDVNKNERVQVVWEVSNIDFKGSIQNLDGSLIENVVSIDSSAIKVKDDNQYILNTMTSGWDGDWSNEWIAIKPGEKAIQKFTWILNDKDTEYIYASYPRMENQEYKIKVNR
;
A
#
# COMPACT_ATOMS: atom_id res chain seq x y z
N MET A 1 21.87 -41.69 37.81
CA MET A 1 22.01 -40.34 38.40
C MET A 1 22.65 -39.43 37.37
N LYS A 2 22.11 -38.21 37.29
CA LYS A 2 22.25 -37.21 36.21
C LYS A 2 23.71 -36.82 35.93
N LYS A 3 24.05 -36.65 34.64
CA LYS A 3 25.15 -35.77 34.20
C LYS A 3 24.61 -34.84 33.12
N ILE A 4 24.75 -33.55 33.41
CA ILE A 4 24.45 -32.39 32.58
C ILE A 4 25.59 -32.24 31.57
N CYS A 5 25.27 -31.98 30.30
CA CYS A 5 26.20 -31.41 29.34
C CYS A 5 25.56 -30.19 28.68
N ILE A 6 26.08 -29.02 29.02
CA ILE A 6 25.91 -27.75 28.32
C ILE A 6 26.87 -27.76 27.14
N LEU A 7 26.39 -27.46 25.93
CA LEU A 7 27.28 -27.12 24.81
C LEU A 7 26.79 -25.82 24.15
N LEU A 8 27.53 -24.76 24.41
CA LEU A 8 27.52 -23.49 23.68
C LEU A 8 28.29 -23.67 22.38
N VAL A 9 27.70 -23.33 21.24
CA VAL A 9 28.42 -23.17 19.98
C VAL A 9 28.39 -21.71 19.58
N VAL A 10 29.55 -21.08 19.73
CA VAL A 10 29.92 -19.74 19.27
C VAL A 10 30.17 -19.83 17.77
N PHE A 11 29.45 -19.04 16.96
CA PHE A 11 29.72 -18.91 15.53
C PHE A 11 30.60 -17.67 15.31
N SER A 12 31.89 -17.90 15.04
CA SER A 12 32.90 -16.88 14.77
C SER A 12 33.01 -16.59 13.27
N LEU A 13 33.02 -15.30 12.93
CA LEU A 13 33.36 -14.72 11.63
C LEU A 13 34.73 -15.17 11.12
N MET A 14 34.82 -15.43 9.81
CA MET A 14 36.09 -15.46 9.05
C MET A 14 35.90 -14.60 7.79
N LEU A 15 36.52 -13.42 7.82
CA LEU A 15 36.87 -12.65 6.63
C LEU A 15 38.07 -13.33 5.95
N VAL A 16 38.00 -13.51 4.63
CA VAL A 16 39.20 -13.79 3.81
C VAL A 16 39.37 -12.65 2.83
N SER A 17 40.39 -11.85 3.10
CA SER A 17 41.02 -10.92 2.18
C SER A 17 42.31 -11.58 1.69
N CYS A 18 42.50 -11.68 0.38
CA CYS A 18 43.83 -11.82 -0.24
C CYS A 18 43.94 -10.90 -1.45
N ASN A 19 44.80 -9.90 -1.27
CA ASN A 19 45.52 -9.13 -2.28
C ASN A 19 46.00 -9.99 -3.46
N ASN A 20 46.00 -9.40 -4.65
CA ASN A 20 47.15 -9.47 -5.55
C ASN A 20 47.49 -8.06 -6.02
N LYS A 21 48.74 -7.66 -5.77
CA LYS A 21 49.39 -6.49 -6.36
C LYS A 21 49.99 -6.92 -7.69
N ASP A 22 49.87 -6.08 -8.71
CA ASP A 22 51.04 -5.65 -9.46
C ASP A 22 50.80 -4.25 -10.04
N ASN A 23 51.80 -3.38 -9.80
CA ASN A 23 51.90 -2.01 -10.28
C ASN A 23 52.40 -2.01 -11.72
N THR A 24 51.80 -1.20 -12.60
CA THR A 24 52.55 -0.51 -13.66
C THR A 24 51.90 0.85 -13.93
N GLU A 25 52.75 1.82 -14.21
CA GLU A 25 52.59 3.26 -14.08
C GLU A 25 51.62 3.94 -15.08
N ASN A 26 51.10 5.08 -14.61
CA ASN A 26 50.47 6.18 -15.35
C ASN A 26 51.16 6.56 -16.67
N SER A 27 50.40 6.90 -17.71
CA SER A 27 50.31 8.30 -18.19
C SER A 27 49.27 8.53 -19.31
N GLN A 28 48.50 9.61 -19.14
CA GLN A 28 47.93 10.53 -20.13
C GLN A 28 46.63 10.21 -20.93
N ILE A 29 45.59 10.96 -20.54
CA ILE A 29 44.70 11.85 -21.35
C ILE A 29 43.83 11.19 -22.43
N ASP A 30 42.50 11.17 -22.22
CA ASP A 30 41.63 12.11 -22.95
C ASP A 30 40.25 12.28 -22.30
N LYS A 31 39.86 13.56 -22.14
CA LYS A 31 38.54 13.98 -21.69
C LYS A 31 37.63 14.01 -22.91
N ASN A 32 36.57 13.21 -22.90
CA ASN A 32 35.39 13.52 -23.70
C ASN A 32 34.14 13.09 -22.93
N VAL A 33 33.71 13.95 -22.00
CA VAL A 33 32.38 13.89 -21.41
C VAL A 33 31.47 14.66 -22.36
N GLN A 34 30.74 13.92 -23.19
CA GLN A 34 29.67 14.47 -24.00
C GLN A 34 28.44 14.56 -23.09
N GLU A 35 28.17 15.76 -22.59
CA GLU A 35 26.91 16.11 -21.93
C GLU A 35 25.79 16.06 -22.99
N GLU A 36 25.09 14.92 -23.08
CA GLU A 36 23.76 14.91 -23.67
C GLU A 36 22.82 15.58 -22.68
N SER A 37 22.43 16.81 -23.00
CA SER A 37 21.30 17.49 -22.41
C SER A 37 20.05 16.64 -22.63
N ASN A 38 19.67 15.85 -21.64
CA ASN A 38 18.32 15.33 -21.55
C ASN A 38 17.41 16.55 -21.40
N GLU A 39 16.78 16.95 -22.51
CA GLU A 39 15.55 17.75 -22.47
C GLU A 39 14.61 17.05 -21.49
N VAL A 40 14.43 17.67 -20.32
CA VAL A 40 13.29 17.37 -19.46
C VAL A 40 12.07 17.78 -20.28
N VAL A 41 11.51 16.80 -20.99
CA VAL A 41 10.16 16.89 -21.51
C VAL A 41 9.28 17.10 -20.30
N SER A 42 8.98 18.37 -20.03
CA SER A 42 7.92 18.79 -19.14
C SER A 42 6.66 18.13 -19.68
N LYS A 43 6.32 16.95 -19.15
CA LYS A 43 5.00 16.37 -19.28
C LYS A 43 4.05 17.42 -18.74
N THR A 44 3.39 18.12 -19.65
CA THR A 44 2.18 18.87 -19.36
C THR A 44 1.31 17.96 -18.52
N ALA A 45 1.07 18.33 -17.26
CA ALA A 45 0.22 17.57 -16.36
C ALA A 45 -1.14 17.44 -17.05
N GLU A 46 -1.49 16.22 -17.47
CA GLU A 46 -2.88 15.91 -17.74
C GLU A 46 -3.63 16.25 -16.45
N GLU A 47 -4.69 17.07 -16.54
CA GLU A 47 -5.59 17.28 -15.40
C GLU A 47 -6.15 15.90 -15.03
N GLU A 48 -5.54 15.26 -14.02
CA GLU A 48 -6.03 14.01 -13.46
C GLU A 48 -7.44 14.29 -12.92
N ASN A 49 -8.44 13.73 -13.60
CA ASN A 49 -9.83 13.89 -13.19
C ASN A 49 -10.10 12.92 -12.04
N TYR A 50 -9.88 13.42 -10.81
CA TYR A 50 -10.11 12.66 -9.60
C TYR A 50 -11.60 12.43 -9.33
N LEU A 51 -11.92 11.30 -8.72
CA LEU A 51 -13.19 11.11 -8.05
C LEU A 51 -13.16 11.79 -6.68
N GLU A 52 -14.26 12.40 -6.30
CA GLU A 52 -14.47 12.95 -4.97
C GLU A 52 -15.13 11.91 -4.06
N SER A 53 -15.03 12.11 -2.75
CA SER A 53 -15.74 11.27 -1.76
C SER A 53 -17.25 11.22 -2.06
N GLY A 54 -17.82 10.03 -1.94
CA GLY A 54 -19.23 9.75 -2.22
C GLY A 54 -19.53 9.45 -3.69
N GLN A 55 -18.63 9.77 -4.63
CA GLN A 55 -18.79 9.34 -6.02
C GLN A 55 -18.59 7.83 -6.17
N VAL A 56 -19.31 7.25 -7.12
CA VAL A 56 -19.27 5.81 -7.38
C VAL A 56 -18.37 5.52 -8.58
N PHE A 57 -17.41 4.63 -8.36
CA PHE A 57 -16.69 3.95 -9.42
C PHE A 57 -17.40 2.63 -9.74
N VAL A 58 -17.70 2.39 -11.01
CA VAL A 58 -18.34 1.15 -11.48
C VAL A 58 -17.31 0.27 -12.17
N ALA A 59 -16.97 -0.85 -11.53
CA ALA A 59 -16.12 -1.87 -12.12
C ALA A 59 -16.99 -2.89 -12.86
N ASN A 60 -16.91 -2.93 -14.19
CA ASN A 60 -17.68 -3.84 -15.03
C ASN A 60 -16.78 -4.58 -16.01
N ASN A 61 -16.83 -5.92 -15.98
CA ASN A 61 -16.12 -6.78 -16.93
C ASN A 61 -16.91 -8.06 -17.24
N ASP A 62 -16.27 -9.02 -17.89
CA ASP A 62 -16.83 -10.32 -18.25
C ASP A 62 -17.35 -11.15 -17.07
N LYS A 63 -16.90 -10.86 -15.85
CA LYS A 63 -17.37 -11.50 -14.61
C LYS A 63 -18.55 -10.79 -13.97
N GLY A 64 -18.99 -9.63 -14.48
CA GLY A 64 -20.10 -8.84 -13.95
C GLY A 64 -19.66 -7.50 -13.38
N THR A 65 -20.50 -6.93 -12.54
CA THR A 65 -20.43 -5.55 -12.07
C THR A 65 -20.38 -5.45 -10.55
N TYR A 66 -19.55 -4.56 -10.04
CA TYR A 66 -19.64 -4.07 -8.67
C TYR A 66 -19.29 -2.59 -8.61
N GLU A 67 -19.76 -1.95 -7.55
CA GLU A 67 -19.54 -0.53 -7.29
C GLU A 67 -18.58 -0.38 -6.11
N PHE A 68 -17.69 0.60 -6.23
CA PHE A 68 -16.77 1.02 -5.18
C PHE A 68 -16.95 2.52 -4.94
N LYS A 69 -16.92 2.94 -3.69
CA LYS A 69 -17.09 4.34 -3.30
C LYS A 69 -16.26 4.63 -2.06
N VAL A 70 -15.40 5.64 -2.08
CA VAL A 70 -14.79 6.14 -0.84
C VAL A 70 -15.80 7.05 -0.16
N LEU A 71 -16.08 6.78 1.12
CA LEU A 71 -17.04 7.54 1.92
C LEU A 71 -16.35 8.73 2.58
N GLU A 72 -15.25 8.49 3.28
CA GLU A 72 -14.53 9.51 4.05
C GLU A 72 -13.10 9.05 4.41
N ALA A 73 -12.27 10.01 4.83
CA ALA A 73 -10.99 9.76 5.45
C ALA A 73 -10.87 10.59 6.74
N ASN A 74 -10.53 9.94 7.85
CA ASN A 74 -10.46 10.56 9.17
C ASN A 74 -9.03 10.49 9.71
N TYR A 75 -8.49 11.64 10.11
CA TYR A 75 -7.23 11.71 10.85
C TYR A 75 -7.42 11.14 12.25
N LEU A 76 -6.59 10.19 12.63
CA LEU A 76 -6.64 9.54 13.94
C LEU A 76 -5.54 10.03 14.88
N GLY A 77 -4.60 10.82 14.36
CA GLY A 77 -3.43 11.26 15.10
C GLY A 77 -2.53 10.14 15.60
N VAL A 78 -1.75 10.47 16.62
CA VAL A 78 -0.86 9.54 17.31
C VAL A 78 -1.62 8.84 18.44
N HIS A 79 -1.65 7.51 18.40
CA HIS A 79 -2.23 6.72 19.48
C HIS A 79 -1.31 6.68 20.71
N ASP A 80 -1.90 6.74 21.90
CA ASP A 80 -1.16 6.61 23.16
C ASP A 80 -0.46 5.25 23.24
N GLY A 81 0.84 5.26 23.54
CA GLY A 81 1.66 4.04 23.58
C GLY A 81 2.28 3.65 22.24
N ASP A 82 2.01 4.36 21.14
CA ASP A 82 2.79 4.21 19.92
C ASP A 82 4.17 4.86 20.08
N VAL A 83 5.19 4.01 20.25
CA VAL A 83 6.59 4.42 20.38
C VAL A 83 7.14 5.15 19.15
N ASN A 84 6.58 4.87 17.97
CA ASN A 84 7.01 5.48 16.71
C ASN A 84 6.34 6.83 16.46
N LYS A 85 5.34 7.20 17.26
CA LYS A 85 4.54 8.42 17.12
C LYS A 85 4.00 8.62 15.70
N ASN A 86 3.56 7.53 15.08
CA ASN A 86 3.06 7.56 13.73
C ASN A 86 1.75 8.34 13.68
N GLU A 87 1.66 9.27 12.73
CA GLU A 87 0.41 9.90 12.36
C GLU A 87 -0.41 8.96 11.49
N ARG A 88 -1.73 9.05 11.55
CA ARG A 88 -2.60 8.05 10.91
C ARG A 88 -3.82 8.66 10.24
N VAL A 89 -4.24 8.02 9.17
CA VAL A 89 -5.53 8.26 8.52
C VAL A 89 -6.27 6.94 8.37
N GLN A 90 -7.55 6.92 8.72
CA GLN A 90 -8.46 5.82 8.44
C GLN A 90 -9.35 6.20 7.26
N VAL A 91 -9.42 5.32 6.26
CA VAL A 91 -10.27 5.51 5.09
C VAL A 91 -11.42 4.52 5.17
N VAL A 92 -12.63 5.02 4.90
CA VAL A 92 -13.87 4.24 4.93
C VAL A 92 -14.41 4.13 3.50
N TRP A 93 -14.76 2.93 3.05
CA TRP A 93 -15.38 2.74 1.73
C TRP A 93 -16.60 1.81 1.72
N GLU A 94 -17.46 2.12 0.77
CA GLU A 94 -18.55 1.39 0.14
C GLU A 94 -18.09 0.32 -0.85
N VAL A 95 -18.40 -0.97 -0.67
CA VAL A 95 -18.41 -1.93 -1.80
C VAL A 95 -19.81 -2.54 -1.95
N SER A 96 -20.36 -2.51 -3.16
CA SER A 96 -21.66 -3.10 -3.50
C SER A 96 -21.50 -4.07 -4.65
N ASN A 97 -21.73 -5.36 -4.42
CA ASN A 97 -21.68 -6.36 -5.47
C ASN A 97 -23.04 -6.41 -6.19
N ILE A 98 -23.09 -5.95 -7.45
CA ILE A 98 -24.33 -5.97 -8.23
C ILE A 98 -24.60 -7.38 -8.73
N ASP A 99 -23.64 -7.94 -9.49
CA ASP A 99 -23.73 -9.29 -10.06
C ASP A 99 -22.36 -9.94 -10.35
N PHE A 100 -21.28 -9.42 -9.76
CA PHE A 100 -19.91 -9.86 -9.99
C PHE A 100 -19.66 -11.29 -9.47
N LYS A 101 -19.08 -12.11 -10.34
CA LYS A 101 -18.80 -13.54 -10.14
C LYS A 101 -17.32 -13.81 -9.89
N GLY A 102 -16.80 -13.23 -8.80
CA GLY A 102 -15.46 -13.51 -8.31
C GLY A 102 -15.39 -14.76 -7.44
N SER A 103 -14.18 -15.10 -7.01
CA SER A 103 -13.98 -16.13 -5.99
C SER A 103 -12.81 -15.76 -5.09
N ILE A 104 -12.86 -16.23 -3.85
CA ILE A 104 -11.79 -16.11 -2.86
C ILE A 104 -11.58 -17.45 -2.18
N GLN A 105 -10.39 -17.67 -1.66
CA GLN A 105 -10.08 -18.86 -0.88
C GLN A 105 -10.23 -18.56 0.61
N ASN A 106 -11.01 -19.38 1.31
CA ASN A 106 -11.17 -19.34 2.75
C ASN A 106 -9.93 -19.93 3.46
N LEU A 107 -9.81 -19.72 4.78
CA LEU A 107 -8.65 -20.20 5.56
C LEU A 107 -8.51 -21.73 5.57
N ASP A 108 -9.61 -22.46 5.40
CA ASP A 108 -9.64 -23.92 5.27
C ASP A 108 -9.30 -24.42 3.85
N GLY A 109 -9.00 -23.49 2.93
CA GLY A 109 -8.68 -23.78 1.53
C GLY A 109 -9.90 -23.91 0.61
N SER A 110 -11.12 -23.87 1.14
CA SER A 110 -12.34 -23.90 0.32
C SER A 110 -12.52 -22.61 -0.49
N LEU A 111 -13.18 -22.72 -1.65
CA LEU A 111 -13.50 -21.56 -2.47
C LEU A 111 -14.88 -21.02 -2.11
N ILE A 112 -14.95 -19.72 -1.90
CA ILE A 112 -16.20 -18.97 -1.83
C ILE A 112 -16.39 -18.34 -3.21
N GLU A 113 -17.42 -18.78 -3.92
CA GLU A 113 -17.74 -18.31 -5.27
C GLU A 113 -18.79 -17.20 -5.27
N ASN A 114 -18.84 -16.48 -6.39
CA ASN A 114 -19.75 -15.37 -6.66
C ASN A 114 -19.63 -14.25 -5.62
N VAL A 115 -18.41 -13.81 -5.34
CA VAL A 115 -18.17 -12.75 -4.36
C VAL A 115 -17.23 -11.67 -4.88
N VAL A 116 -17.37 -10.48 -4.31
CA VAL A 116 -16.35 -9.43 -4.33
C VAL A 116 -15.72 -9.38 -2.95
N SER A 117 -14.41 -9.18 -2.92
CA SER A 117 -13.66 -8.89 -1.71
C SER A 117 -12.57 -7.90 -2.08
N ILE A 118 -12.41 -6.84 -1.28
CA ILE A 118 -11.34 -5.86 -1.43
C ILE A 118 -10.65 -5.81 -0.08
N ASP A 119 -9.40 -6.25 -0.05
CA ASP A 119 -8.54 -6.14 1.13
C ASP A 119 -7.73 -4.84 1.10
N SER A 120 -7.08 -4.51 2.23
CA SER A 120 -6.28 -3.29 2.35
C SER A 120 -5.07 -3.27 1.42
N SER A 121 -4.52 -4.43 1.10
CA SER A 121 -3.33 -4.55 0.25
C SER A 121 -3.62 -4.26 -1.22
N ALA A 122 -4.88 -4.42 -1.64
CA ALA A 122 -5.35 -4.03 -2.96
C ALA A 122 -5.54 -2.51 -3.09
N ILE A 123 -5.64 -1.76 -1.98
CA ILE A 123 -5.86 -0.32 -2.00
C ILE A 123 -4.53 0.41 -1.85
N LYS A 124 -4.20 1.23 -2.85
CA LYS A 124 -3.07 2.13 -2.84
C LYS A 124 -3.53 3.50 -2.36
N VAL A 125 -2.88 4.03 -1.34
CA VAL A 125 -3.14 5.38 -0.82
C VAL A 125 -1.86 6.20 -0.93
N LYS A 126 -1.97 7.43 -1.45
CA LYS A 126 -0.90 8.43 -1.49
C LYS A 126 -1.27 9.66 -0.68
N ASP A 127 -0.29 10.38 -0.15
CA ASP A 127 -0.48 11.73 0.44
C ASP A 127 -0.40 12.85 -0.62
N ASP A 128 -0.52 14.10 -0.17
CA ASP A 128 -0.37 15.31 -0.99
C ASP A 128 0.95 15.38 -1.76
N ASN A 129 2.01 14.82 -1.17
CA ASN A 129 3.34 14.76 -1.77
C ASN A 129 3.52 13.54 -2.70
N GLN A 130 2.43 12.81 -2.98
CA GLN A 130 2.38 11.61 -3.82
C GLN A 130 3.19 10.44 -3.27
N TYR A 131 3.58 10.45 -1.99
CA TYR A 131 4.20 9.29 -1.36
C TYR A 131 3.15 8.23 -1.07
N ILE A 132 3.45 6.98 -1.45
CA ILE A 132 2.61 5.83 -1.11
C ILE A 132 2.70 5.59 0.39
N LEU A 133 1.53 5.53 1.03
CA LEU A 133 1.42 5.33 2.47
C LEU A 133 1.47 3.84 2.82
N ASN A 134 2.02 3.53 3.99
CA ASN A 134 2.04 2.16 4.52
C ASN A 134 0.70 1.83 5.18
N THR A 135 0.03 0.78 4.70
CA THR A 135 -1.15 0.23 5.38
C THR A 135 -0.75 -0.36 6.72
N MET A 136 -1.58 -0.16 7.74
CA MET A 136 -1.43 -0.84 9.01
C MET A 136 -2.08 -2.22 8.93
N THR A 137 -1.33 -3.25 9.30
CA THR A 137 -1.77 -4.66 9.24
C THR A 137 -2.29 -5.20 10.57
N SER A 138 -2.13 -4.45 11.66
CA SER A 138 -2.72 -4.73 12.97
C SER A 138 -3.15 -3.43 13.64
N GLY A 139 -4.37 -3.41 14.16
CA GLY A 139 -4.87 -2.33 15.00
C GLY A 139 -4.41 -2.44 16.44
N TRP A 140 -4.40 -1.28 17.11
CA TRP A 140 -4.48 -1.21 18.56
C TRP A 140 -5.97 -1.23 18.94
N ASP A 141 -6.30 -1.96 20.00
CA ASP A 141 -7.62 -2.04 20.66
C ASP A 141 -8.85 -2.29 19.79
N GLY A 142 -9.04 -3.53 19.29
CA GLY A 142 -10.38 -4.10 19.00
C GLY A 142 -11.28 -3.41 17.97
N ASP A 143 -10.87 -2.26 17.43
CA ASP A 143 -11.68 -1.37 16.62
C ASP A 143 -11.51 -1.66 15.12
N TRP A 144 -10.55 -2.52 14.76
CA TRP A 144 -10.18 -2.81 13.37
C TRP A 144 -10.48 -4.25 13.02
N SER A 145 -11.46 -4.47 12.13
CA SER A 145 -11.56 -5.73 11.38
C SER A 145 -10.69 -5.60 10.14
N ASN A 146 -9.48 -6.18 10.18
CA ASN A 146 -8.66 -6.38 8.98
C ASN A 146 -9.12 -7.62 8.18
N GLU A 147 -10.20 -8.25 8.60
CA GLU A 147 -10.80 -9.34 7.89
C GLU A 147 -11.47 -8.81 6.62
N TRP A 148 -11.03 -9.35 5.50
CA TRP A 148 -11.75 -9.18 4.25
C TRP A 148 -13.16 -9.75 4.41
N ILE A 149 -14.13 -9.09 3.78
CA ILE A 149 -15.53 -9.53 3.80
C ILE A 149 -15.89 -10.02 2.41
N ALA A 150 -16.41 -11.24 2.32
CA ALA A 150 -16.95 -11.79 1.09
C ALA A 150 -18.35 -11.20 0.83
N ILE A 151 -18.51 -10.47 -0.27
CA ILE A 151 -19.76 -9.75 -0.60
C ILE A 151 -20.44 -10.45 -1.77
N LYS A 152 -21.58 -11.12 -1.53
CA LYS A 152 -22.37 -11.83 -2.55
C LYS A 152 -23.17 -10.86 -3.42
N PRO A 153 -23.72 -11.30 -4.57
CA PRO A 153 -24.52 -10.44 -5.43
C PRO A 153 -25.75 -9.91 -4.68
N GLY A 154 -25.99 -8.60 -4.79
CA GLY A 154 -27.02 -7.87 -4.06
C GLY A 154 -26.61 -7.40 -2.67
N GLU A 155 -25.43 -7.78 -2.16
CA GLU A 155 -24.93 -7.35 -0.85
C GLU A 155 -24.05 -6.10 -0.94
N LYS A 156 -23.93 -5.40 0.19
CA LYS A 156 -23.04 -4.26 0.39
C LYS A 156 -22.26 -4.43 1.69
N ALA A 157 -21.03 -3.95 1.72
CA ALA A 157 -20.22 -3.89 2.92
C ALA A 157 -19.51 -2.53 3.04
N ILE A 158 -19.49 -2.00 4.26
CA ILE A 158 -18.64 -0.87 4.65
C ILE A 158 -17.42 -1.43 5.35
N GLN A 159 -16.23 -0.99 4.94
CA GLN A 159 -14.97 -1.41 5.56
C GLN A 159 -14.11 -0.19 5.86
N LYS A 160 -13.16 -0.38 6.76
CA LYS A 160 -12.24 0.64 7.25
C LYS A 160 -10.84 0.08 7.31
N PHE A 161 -9.88 0.71 6.64
CA PHE A 161 -8.45 0.42 6.87
C PHE A 161 -7.70 1.71 7.20
N THR A 162 -6.53 1.54 7.81
CA THR A 162 -5.73 2.63 8.35
C THR A 162 -4.36 2.65 7.69
N TRP A 163 -3.88 3.84 7.36
CA TRP A 163 -2.55 4.08 6.82
C TRP A 163 -1.76 5.00 7.74
N ILE A 164 -0.43 4.82 7.74
CA ILE A 164 0.50 5.73 8.39
C ILE A 164 0.74 6.92 7.46
N LEU A 165 0.50 8.13 7.96
CA LEU A 165 0.81 9.38 7.27
C LEU A 165 2.30 9.70 7.42
N ASN A 166 2.91 10.18 6.33
CA ASN A 166 4.28 10.70 6.36
C ASN A 166 4.34 12.13 6.92
N ASP A 167 3.26 12.90 6.72
CA ASP A 167 3.15 14.28 7.14
C ASP A 167 1.85 14.48 7.94
N LYS A 168 2.01 15.02 9.16
CA LYS A 168 0.88 15.37 10.03
C LYS A 168 -0.02 16.44 9.42
N ASP A 169 0.45 17.22 8.45
CA ASP A 169 -0.26 18.35 7.84
C ASP A 169 -0.94 17.96 6.52
N THR A 170 -0.91 16.67 6.12
CA THR A 170 -1.60 16.13 4.93
C THR A 170 -3.08 16.56 4.90
N GLU A 171 -3.48 17.33 3.90
CA GLU A 171 -4.85 17.81 3.69
C GLU A 171 -5.67 16.84 2.85
N TYR A 172 -5.04 16.21 1.85
CA TYR A 172 -5.68 15.23 0.97
C TYR A 172 -4.90 13.93 0.88
N ILE A 173 -5.64 12.85 0.65
CA ILE A 173 -5.10 11.58 0.23
C ILE A 173 -5.69 11.18 -1.12
N TYR A 174 -4.95 10.33 -1.83
CA TYR A 174 -5.33 9.84 -3.15
C TYR A 174 -5.43 8.33 -3.09
N ALA A 175 -6.65 7.78 -3.25
CA ALA A 175 -6.90 6.35 -3.13
C ALA A 175 -7.25 5.72 -4.48
N SER A 176 -6.59 4.61 -4.81
CA SER A 176 -6.85 3.83 -6.02
C SER A 176 -6.69 2.34 -5.76
N TYR A 177 -7.22 1.52 -6.66
CA TYR A 177 -7.01 0.08 -6.62
C TYR A 177 -6.92 -0.48 -8.05
N PRO A 178 -6.38 -1.70 -8.28
CA PRO A 178 -5.96 -2.16 -9.60
C PRO A 178 -6.99 -2.12 -10.74
N ARG A 179 -8.30 -2.10 -10.44
CA ARG A 179 -9.34 -2.08 -11.49
C ARG A 179 -9.86 -0.68 -11.83
N MET A 180 -9.30 0.37 -11.25
CA MET A 180 -9.69 1.75 -11.54
C MET A 180 -9.01 2.38 -12.75
N GLU A 181 -8.15 1.64 -13.47
CA GLU A 181 -7.55 2.08 -14.75
C GLU A 181 -7.02 3.54 -14.75
N ASN A 182 -6.13 3.86 -13.80
CA ASN A 182 -5.54 5.20 -13.58
C ASN A 182 -6.50 6.27 -13.04
N GLN A 183 -7.73 5.91 -12.67
CA GLN A 183 -8.59 6.77 -11.88
C GLN A 183 -8.27 6.65 -10.39
N GLU A 184 -8.29 7.78 -9.69
CA GLU A 184 -8.08 7.83 -8.25
C GLU A 184 -9.15 8.69 -7.59
N TYR A 185 -9.43 8.42 -6.32
CA TYR A 185 -10.19 9.31 -5.47
C TYR A 185 -9.27 10.34 -4.86
N LYS A 186 -9.57 11.63 -4.97
CA LYS A 186 -9.00 12.69 -4.13
C LYS A 186 -9.93 12.89 -2.94
N ILE A 187 -9.41 12.70 -1.74
CA ILE A 187 -10.22 12.67 -0.52
C ILE A 187 -9.63 13.66 0.46
N LYS A 188 -10.45 14.60 0.94
CA LYS A 188 -10.05 15.50 2.03
C LYS A 188 -9.98 14.72 3.34
N VAL A 189 -8.89 14.90 4.09
CA VAL A 189 -8.73 14.31 5.42
C VAL A 189 -9.51 15.15 6.44
N ASN A 190 -10.49 14.52 7.10
CA ASN A 190 -11.24 15.11 8.20
C ASN A 190 -10.38 15.13 9.46
N ARG A 191 -10.34 16.27 10.16
CA ARG A 191 -9.53 16.50 11.36
C ARG A 191 -10.39 17.03 12.50
#